data_AF-A0A2W6XAS8-F1
#
_entry.id   AF-A0A2W6XAS8-F1
#
_cell.length_a   1.000
_cell.length_b   1.000
_cell.length_c   1.000
_cell.angle_alpha   90.00
_cell.angle_beta   90.00
_cell.angle_gamma   90.00
#
_symmetry.space_group_name_H-M   'P 1'
#
loop_
_entity.id
_entity.type
_entity.pdbx_description
1 polymer ?
#
loop_
_entity_poly.entity_id
_entity_poly.type
_entity_poly.pdbx_seq_one_letter_code
_entity_poly.pdbx_strand_id
1 'polypeptide(L)'
;MRRAIVAVVAGLLVLTGCDRSEGPGKTPASAFHHQLSADVSGEYRPVGEGAGVWRVDSLFIGQAEAFQAWEAGGRSAPPLILTLTGPSGTSRVTPDAYDVTDDNLRFSGRAANGEKVTVQARLDQGALATARRNLGDQTPVITGSASVAGQRIPLSLGRWGGD
;
A
#
# COMPACT_ATOMS: atom_id res chain seq x y z
N MET A 1 40.29 4.98 -79.86
CA MET A 1 40.08 6.12 -78.94
C MET A 1 39.64 5.53 -77.60
N ARG A 2 40.61 5.31 -76.68
CA ARG A 2 40.80 6.04 -75.41
C ARG A 2 39.59 6.01 -74.46
N ARG A 3 39.73 5.17 -73.40
CA ARG A 3 39.50 5.41 -71.94
C ARG A 3 38.06 5.80 -71.51
N ALA A 4 37.44 5.35 -70.42
CA ALA A 4 37.87 4.68 -69.19
C ALA A 4 36.68 3.95 -68.50
N ILE A 5 37.02 2.99 -67.63
CA ILE A 5 36.18 2.21 -66.71
C ILE A 5 35.88 3.04 -65.46
N VAL A 6 34.66 2.98 -64.89
CA VAL A 6 34.42 2.98 -63.42
C VAL A 6 33.16 2.17 -63.09
N ALA A 7 33.31 1.19 -62.20
CA ALA A 7 32.26 0.41 -61.56
C ALA A 7 31.78 1.07 -60.26
N VAL A 8 30.50 0.95 -59.89
CA VAL A 8 30.03 1.09 -58.50
C VAL A 8 28.90 0.09 -58.22
N VAL A 9 28.97 -0.47 -57.01
CA VAL A 9 28.31 -1.63 -56.41
C VAL A 9 27.14 -1.21 -55.51
N ALA A 10 26.30 -2.19 -55.13
CA ALA A 10 25.37 -2.26 -53.99
C ALA A 10 24.01 -1.53 -54.11
N GLY A 11 22.90 -2.05 -53.57
CA GLY A 11 22.71 -3.20 -52.69
C GLY A 11 21.23 -3.51 -52.50
N LEU A 12 20.93 -4.75 -52.10
CA LEU A 12 19.58 -5.26 -51.80
C LEU A 12 18.90 -4.47 -50.68
N LEU A 13 17.67 -4.03 -50.92
CA LEU A 13 16.73 -3.57 -49.88
C LEU A 13 15.88 -4.76 -49.42
N VAL A 14 16.23 -5.33 -48.28
CA VAL A 14 15.35 -6.25 -47.54
C VAL A 14 14.45 -5.39 -46.65
N LEU A 15 13.18 -5.25 -47.05
CA LEU A 15 12.14 -4.68 -46.20
C LEU A 15 11.80 -5.70 -45.10
N THR A 16 12.45 -5.56 -43.94
CA THR A 16 11.97 -6.19 -42.71
C THR A 16 10.79 -5.37 -42.19
N GLY A 17 9.59 -5.77 -42.56
CA GLY A 17 8.36 -5.29 -41.93
C GLY A 17 8.43 -5.62 -40.44
N CYS A 18 8.67 -4.61 -39.61
CA CYS A 18 8.50 -4.71 -38.17
C CYS A 18 7.00 -4.78 -37.89
N ASP A 19 6.43 -5.98 -37.96
CA ASP A 19 5.14 -6.29 -37.37
C ASP A 19 5.32 -6.24 -35.85
N ARG A 20 5.24 -5.02 -35.29
CA ARG A 20 5.25 -4.83 -33.84
C ARG A 20 3.84 -5.14 -33.35
N SER A 21 3.58 -6.42 -33.11
CA SER A 21 2.43 -6.85 -32.34
C SER A 21 2.49 -6.19 -30.96
N GLU A 22 1.75 -5.10 -30.78
CA GLU A 22 1.34 -4.59 -29.48
C GLU A 22 0.45 -5.66 -28.83
N GLY A 23 1.10 -6.55 -28.06
CA GLY A 23 0.41 -7.45 -27.15
C GLY A 23 -0.54 -6.69 -26.23
N PRO A 24 -1.55 -7.35 -25.66
CA PRO A 24 -2.63 -6.70 -24.92
C PRO A 24 -2.03 -5.76 -23.88
N GLY A 25 -2.38 -4.47 -24.01
CA GLY A 25 -1.92 -3.43 -23.10
C GLY A 25 -2.15 -3.89 -21.67
N LYS A 26 -1.06 -4.11 -20.92
CA LYS A 26 -1.14 -4.31 -19.48
C LYS A 26 -1.80 -3.06 -18.92
N THR A 27 -3.08 -3.14 -18.57
CA THR A 27 -3.70 -2.15 -17.71
C THR A 27 -2.77 -1.98 -16.51
N PRO A 28 -2.34 -0.74 -16.18
CA PRO A 28 -1.50 -0.52 -15.02
C PRO A 28 -2.20 -1.15 -13.82
N ALA A 29 -1.49 -1.97 -13.05
CA ALA A 29 -2.04 -2.49 -11.81
C ALA A 29 -2.52 -1.31 -10.96
N SER A 30 -3.78 -1.35 -10.51
CA SER A 30 -4.31 -0.29 -9.65
C SER A 30 -3.42 -0.16 -8.41
N ALA A 31 -3.05 1.06 -8.05
CA ALA A 31 -2.31 1.33 -6.82
C ALA A 31 -3.16 1.07 -5.57
N PHE A 32 -4.47 0.94 -5.74
CA PHE A 32 -5.45 0.77 -4.67
C PHE A 32 -6.30 -0.47 -4.97
N HIS A 33 -6.35 -1.39 -4.02
CA HIS A 33 -7.12 -2.62 -4.14
C HIS A 33 -7.61 -3.09 -2.76
N HIS A 34 -8.90 -3.40 -2.65
CA HIS A 34 -9.48 -4.08 -1.50
C HIS A 34 -10.31 -5.29 -1.91
N GLN A 35 -10.22 -6.35 -1.12
CA GLN A 35 -11.05 -7.54 -1.24
C GLN A 35 -11.30 -8.12 0.15
N LEU A 36 -12.39 -7.69 0.78
CA LEU A 36 -12.75 -8.06 2.14
C LEU A 36 -14.09 -8.80 2.14
N SER A 37 -14.14 -9.96 2.78
CA SER A 37 -15.37 -10.75 2.96
C SER A 37 -16.16 -10.34 4.20
N ALA A 38 -15.53 -9.64 5.14
CA ALA A 38 -16.13 -9.14 6.37
C ALA A 38 -15.77 -7.68 6.61
N ASP A 39 -16.57 -7.02 7.45
CA ASP A 39 -16.26 -5.67 7.91
C ASP A 39 -15.06 -5.70 8.87
N VAL A 40 -14.01 -4.97 8.51
CA VAL A 40 -12.77 -4.81 9.28
C VAL A 40 -12.57 -3.37 9.75
N SER A 41 -13.60 -2.53 9.61
CA SER A 41 -13.51 -1.14 10.01
C SER A 41 -13.35 -0.97 11.52
N GLY A 42 -12.65 0.11 11.89
CA GLY A 42 -12.38 0.46 13.27
C GLY A 42 -11.04 1.15 13.48
N GLU A 43 -10.78 1.52 14.73
CA GLU A 43 -9.49 2.01 15.17
C GLU A 43 -8.69 0.86 15.77
N TYR A 44 -7.43 0.71 15.35
CA TYR A 44 -6.52 -0.30 15.87
C TYR A 44 -5.36 0.39 16.59
N ARG A 45 -5.03 -0.04 17.81
CA ARG A 45 -3.99 0.57 18.65
C ARG A 45 -2.97 -0.46 19.10
N PRO A 46 -1.72 -0.07 19.39
CA PRO A 46 -0.70 -0.99 19.88
C PRO A 46 -1.16 -1.79 21.11
N VAL A 47 -0.85 -3.09 21.09
CA VAL A 47 -0.94 -3.96 22.26
C VAL A 47 0.45 -3.99 22.90
N GLY A 48 0.58 -3.33 24.04
CA GLY A 48 1.85 -3.13 24.73
C GLY A 48 2.56 -1.83 24.34
N GLU A 49 3.75 -1.63 24.91
CA GLU A 49 4.52 -0.39 24.74
C GLU A 49 5.33 -0.41 23.43
N GLY A 50 5.21 0.67 22.66
CA GLY A 50 6.06 0.89 21.48
C GLY A 50 7.45 1.34 21.91
N ALA A 51 8.49 0.67 21.40
CA ALA A 51 9.88 1.05 21.62
C ALA A 51 10.47 1.77 20.38
N GLY A 52 11.38 2.72 20.63
CA GLY A 52 12.16 3.40 19.59
C GLY A 52 11.70 4.83 19.28
N VAL A 53 12.40 5.44 18.32
CA VAL A 53 12.23 6.85 17.92
C VAL A 53 10.88 7.12 17.25
N TRP A 54 10.37 6.12 16.53
CA TRP A 54 9.06 6.15 15.90
C TRP A 54 8.13 5.20 16.64
N ARG A 55 6.94 5.67 16.97
CA ARG A 55 5.87 4.90 17.61
C ARG A 55 4.63 4.96 16.74
N VAL A 56 3.95 3.82 16.61
CA VAL A 56 2.63 3.75 16.00
C VAL A 56 1.63 4.08 17.09
N ASP A 57 0.81 5.10 16.88
CA ASP A 57 -0.24 5.46 17.84
C ASP A 57 -1.54 4.76 17.50
N SER A 58 -1.87 4.71 16.20
CA SER A 58 -3.04 3.98 15.72
C SER A 58 -3.03 3.71 14.23
N LEU A 59 -3.85 2.76 13.81
CA LEU A 59 -4.26 2.54 12.42
C LEU A 59 -5.78 2.58 12.36
N PHE A 60 -6.33 3.58 11.69
CA PHE A 60 -7.74 3.63 11.33
C PHE A 60 -7.98 2.84 10.04
N ILE A 61 -9.03 2.03 10.02
CA ILE A 61 -9.55 1.36 8.83
C ILE A 61 -11.02 1.77 8.65
N GLY A 62 -11.33 2.34 7.49
CA GLY A 62 -12.68 2.73 7.10
C GLY A 62 -13.56 1.55 6.70
N GLN A 63 -14.84 1.83 6.51
CA GLN A 63 -15.80 0.86 5.95
C GLN A 63 -15.53 0.62 4.46
N ALA A 64 -16.13 -0.44 3.90
CA ALA A 64 -15.93 -0.83 2.49
C ALA A 64 -16.25 0.31 1.51
N GLU A 65 -17.23 1.16 1.83
CA GLU A 65 -17.64 2.31 1.03
C GLU A 65 -16.52 3.36 0.92
N ALA A 66 -15.69 3.52 1.96
CA ALA A 66 -14.54 4.41 1.92
C ALA A 66 -13.45 3.89 0.97
N PHE A 67 -13.23 2.57 0.94
CA PHE A 67 -12.32 1.94 -0.01
C PHE A 67 -12.80 2.11 -1.45
N GLN A 68 -14.07 1.77 -1.71
CA GLN A 68 -14.71 1.93 -3.03
C GLN A 68 -14.64 3.38 -3.52
N ALA A 69 -14.96 4.35 -2.66
CA ALA A 69 -14.88 5.77 -3.00
C ALA A 69 -13.44 6.17 -3.34
N TRP A 70 -12.45 5.69 -2.58
CA TRP A 70 -11.04 5.98 -2.84
C TRP A 70 -10.53 5.35 -4.14
N GLU A 71 -10.91 4.11 -4.43
CA GLU A 71 -10.55 3.44 -5.68
C GLU A 71 -11.19 4.11 -6.90
N ALA A 72 -12.40 4.65 -6.75
CA ALA A 72 -13.07 5.47 -7.77
C ALA A 72 -12.48 6.89 -7.92
N GLY A 73 -11.43 7.23 -7.17
CA GLY A 73 -10.75 8.53 -7.24
C GLY A 73 -11.29 9.60 -6.26
N GLY A 74 -12.25 9.26 -5.41
CA GLY A 74 -12.69 10.12 -4.31
C GLY A 74 -11.57 10.35 -3.29
N ARG A 75 -11.43 11.58 -2.80
CA ARG A 75 -10.36 11.97 -1.87
C ARG A 75 -10.85 12.68 -0.61
N SER A 76 -12.16 12.69 -0.37
CA SER A 76 -12.78 13.34 0.78
C SER A 76 -12.53 12.59 2.11
N ALA A 77 -12.45 11.26 2.07
CA ALA A 77 -12.25 10.42 3.25
C ALA A 77 -11.26 9.29 2.94
N PRO A 78 -10.04 9.29 3.54
CA PRO A 78 -9.08 8.21 3.37
C PRO A 78 -9.59 6.90 4.02
N PRO A 79 -9.51 5.75 3.33
CA PRO A 79 -9.93 4.46 3.89
C PRO A 79 -8.94 3.92 4.92
N LEU A 80 -7.71 4.42 4.92
CA LEU A 80 -6.65 4.05 5.85
C LEU A 80 -6.01 5.32 6.38
N ILE A 81 -5.78 5.39 7.69
CA ILE A 81 -4.98 6.45 8.31
C ILE A 81 -4.08 5.83 9.34
N LEU A 82 -2.77 5.86 9.11
CA LEU A 82 -1.78 5.46 10.11
C LEU A 82 -1.33 6.70 10.87
N THR A 83 -1.52 6.71 12.18
CA THR A 83 -1.02 7.76 13.07
C THR A 83 0.30 7.31 13.68
N LEU A 84 1.34 8.10 13.48
CA LEU A 84 2.68 7.86 13.98
C LEU A 84 3.15 9.04 14.82
N THR A 85 3.86 8.78 15.90
CA THR A 85 4.62 9.80 16.62
C THR A 85 6.11 9.57 16.40
N GLY A 86 6.80 10.61 15.91
CA GLY A 86 8.25 10.59 15.66
C GLY A 86 8.94 11.86 16.16
N PRO A 87 10.20 12.11 15.74
CA PRO A 87 11.01 13.25 16.20
C PRO A 87 10.37 14.61 15.93
N SER A 88 9.61 14.72 14.84
CA SER A 88 8.94 15.96 14.43
C SER A 88 7.51 16.10 14.99
N GLY A 89 7.11 15.21 15.90
CA GLY A 89 5.76 15.15 16.46
C GLY A 89 4.88 14.09 15.79
N THR A 90 3.56 14.26 15.93
CA THR A 90 2.56 13.34 15.40
C THR A 90 2.31 13.58 13.91
N SER A 91 2.18 12.50 13.15
CA SER A 91 1.94 12.48 11.71
C SER A 91 0.78 11.56 11.38
N ARG A 92 -0.18 12.06 10.58
CA ARG A 92 -1.24 11.24 9.97
C ARG A 92 -0.84 10.89 8.55
N VAL A 93 -0.67 9.60 8.28
CA VAL A 93 -0.24 9.07 6.98
C VAL A 93 -1.48 8.52 6.26
N THR A 94 -1.75 9.06 5.07
CA THR A 94 -2.82 8.61 4.16
C THR A 94 -2.24 7.82 2.98
N PRO A 95 -3.04 6.99 2.28
CA PRO A 95 -2.49 6.05 1.30
C PRO A 95 -2.11 6.71 -0.04
N ASP A 96 -0.87 6.50 -0.45
CA ASP A 96 -0.40 6.60 -1.85
C ASP A 96 -0.70 5.31 -2.63
N ALA A 97 -0.73 4.17 -1.92
CA ALA A 97 -1.09 2.85 -2.45
C ALA A 97 -1.52 1.93 -1.30
N TYR A 98 -2.40 0.97 -1.58
CA TYR A 98 -2.72 -0.13 -0.67
C TYR A 98 -3.19 -1.39 -1.40
N ASP A 99 -3.02 -2.51 -0.72
CA ASP A 99 -3.64 -3.80 -1.02
C ASP A 99 -4.15 -4.38 0.31
N VAL A 100 -5.47 -4.53 0.44
CA VAL A 100 -6.11 -4.99 1.68
C VAL A 100 -7.02 -6.17 1.37
N THR A 101 -6.67 -7.34 1.90
CA THR A 101 -7.45 -8.58 1.79
C THR A 101 -7.87 -9.07 3.16
N ASP A 102 -8.58 -10.21 3.20
CA ASP A 102 -8.99 -10.84 4.44
C ASP A 102 -7.83 -11.19 5.38
N ASP A 103 -6.62 -11.43 4.85
CA ASP A 103 -5.46 -11.88 5.61
C ASP A 103 -4.23 -10.98 5.49
N ASN A 104 -4.26 -9.96 4.62
CA ASN A 104 -3.11 -9.11 4.34
C ASN A 104 -3.49 -7.63 4.30
N LEU A 105 -2.62 -6.79 4.87
CA LEU A 105 -2.69 -5.34 4.82
C LEU A 105 -1.33 -4.81 4.36
N ARG A 106 -1.30 -4.27 3.15
CA ARG A 106 -0.19 -3.51 2.61
C ARG A 106 -0.64 -2.10 2.35
N PHE A 107 0.18 -1.15 2.79
CA PHE A 107 -0.13 0.26 2.71
C PHE A 107 1.17 1.05 2.54
N SER A 108 1.12 2.11 1.75
CA SER A 108 2.21 3.08 1.71
C SER A 108 1.67 4.50 1.64
N GLY A 109 2.43 5.44 2.18
CA GLY A 109 2.10 6.87 2.18
C GLY A 109 3.31 7.68 2.59
N ARG A 110 3.06 8.89 3.09
CA ARG A 110 4.11 9.79 3.59
C ARG A 110 3.81 10.34 4.97
N ALA A 111 4.85 10.45 5.78
CA ALA A 111 4.80 11.18 7.03
C ALA A 111 4.83 12.70 6.79
N ALA A 112 4.51 13.49 7.82
CA ALA A 112 4.45 14.95 7.75
C ALA A 112 5.79 15.60 7.33
N ASN A 113 6.91 14.95 7.61
CA ASN A 113 8.25 15.36 7.18
C ASN A 113 8.61 14.91 5.74
N GLY A 114 7.68 14.32 4.99
CA GLY A 114 7.86 13.85 3.62
C GLY A 114 8.43 12.43 3.48
N GLU A 115 8.86 11.82 4.59
CA GLU A 115 9.43 10.48 4.61
C GLU A 115 8.43 9.44 4.14
N LYS A 116 8.92 8.49 3.32
CA LYS A 116 8.10 7.38 2.85
C LYS A 116 7.80 6.45 4.02
N VAL A 117 6.52 6.10 4.14
CA VAL A 117 6.02 5.12 5.09
C VAL A 117 5.51 3.91 4.33
N THR A 118 5.89 2.71 4.75
CA THR A 118 5.32 1.46 4.25
C THR A 118 4.89 0.57 5.40
N VAL A 119 3.79 -0.16 5.20
CA VAL A 119 3.25 -1.14 6.15
C VAL A 119 3.05 -2.46 5.43
N GLN A 120 3.41 -3.54 6.11
CA GLN A 120 3.15 -4.91 5.71
C GLN A 120 2.70 -5.66 6.97
N ALA A 121 1.46 -6.13 6.98
CA ALA A 121 0.88 -6.80 8.12
C ALA A 121 -0.10 -7.89 7.70
N ARG A 122 -0.29 -8.87 8.59
CA ARG A 122 -1.34 -9.87 8.53
C ARG A 122 -2.55 -9.38 9.32
N LEU A 123 -3.74 -9.61 8.77
CA LEU A 123 -5.00 -9.40 9.46
C LEU A 123 -5.54 -10.75 9.95
N ASP A 124 -5.87 -10.86 11.24
CA ASP A 124 -6.45 -12.06 11.83
C ASP A 124 -7.96 -11.88 12.03
N GLN A 125 -8.75 -12.47 11.12
CA GLN A 125 -10.21 -12.43 11.15
C GLN A 125 -10.80 -13.11 12.40
N GLY A 126 -10.15 -14.16 12.91
CA GLY A 126 -10.59 -14.86 14.11
C GLY A 126 -10.39 -14.02 15.37
N ALA A 127 -9.22 -13.37 15.48
CA ALA A 127 -8.94 -12.41 16.55
C ALA A 127 -9.88 -11.20 16.48
N LEU A 128 -10.14 -10.67 15.27
CA LEU A 128 -11.08 -9.57 15.08
C LEU A 128 -12.50 -9.94 15.53
N ALA A 129 -12.99 -11.12 15.12
CA ALA A 129 -14.31 -11.60 15.52
C ALA A 129 -14.43 -11.78 17.03
N THR A 130 -13.35 -12.20 17.69
CA THR A 130 -13.26 -12.34 19.15
C THR A 130 -13.26 -10.98 19.83
N ALA A 131 -12.41 -10.05 19.39
CA ALA A 131 -12.34 -8.69 19.94
C ALA A 131 -13.63 -7.88 19.75
N ARG A 132 -14.43 -8.15 18.71
CA ARG A 132 -15.76 -7.55 18.53
C ARG A 132 -16.79 -8.04 19.56
N ARG A 133 -16.66 -9.29 20.02
CA ARG A 133 -17.54 -9.88 21.05
C ARG A 133 -17.11 -9.50 22.47
N ASN A 134 -15.82 -9.26 22.66
CA ASN A 134 -15.21 -8.99 23.96
C ASN A 134 -14.65 -7.56 23.99
N LEU A 135 -15.46 -6.60 24.45
CA LEU A 135 -15.00 -5.22 24.61
C LEU A 135 -13.79 -5.17 25.58
N GLY A 136 -12.71 -4.51 25.15
CA GLY A 136 -11.48 -4.40 25.93
C GLY A 136 -10.48 -5.55 25.73
N ASP A 137 -10.76 -6.51 24.84
CA ASP A 137 -9.80 -7.56 24.46
C ASP A 137 -8.55 -6.93 23.82
N GLN A 138 -7.40 -7.22 24.42
CA GLN A 138 -6.09 -6.74 23.96
C GLN A 138 -5.39 -7.71 23.02
N THR A 139 -6.09 -8.75 22.53
CA THR A 139 -5.50 -9.68 21.56
C THR A 139 -5.14 -8.93 20.27
N PRO A 140 -3.89 -9.05 19.78
CA PRO A 140 -3.50 -8.46 18.51
C PRO A 140 -4.34 -9.01 17.35
N VAL A 141 -4.90 -8.11 16.56
CA VAL A 141 -5.67 -8.38 15.34
C VAL A 141 -4.82 -8.15 14.10
N ILE A 142 -3.93 -7.15 14.14
CA ILE A 142 -3.03 -6.81 13.05
C ILE A 142 -1.60 -6.97 13.53
N THR A 143 -0.82 -7.80 12.84
CA THR A 143 0.58 -8.06 13.20
C THR A 143 1.50 -7.92 12.01
N GLY A 144 2.68 -7.35 12.19
CA GLY A 144 3.61 -7.14 11.07
C GLY A 144 4.65 -6.07 11.35
N SER A 145 4.85 -5.18 10.39
CA SER A 145 5.78 -4.06 10.55
C SER A 145 5.42 -2.85 9.70
N ALA A 146 5.75 -1.67 10.22
CA ALA A 146 5.89 -0.44 9.46
C ALA A 146 7.38 -0.15 9.19
N SER A 147 7.67 0.66 8.18
CA SER A 147 8.99 1.22 7.92
C SER A 147 8.86 2.72 7.68
N VAL A 148 9.68 3.52 8.36
CA VAL A 148 9.75 4.99 8.23
C VAL A 148 11.21 5.39 8.14
N ALA A 149 11.60 6.16 7.12
CA ALA A 149 13.00 6.55 6.91
C ALA A 149 14.00 5.37 6.94
N GLY A 150 13.57 4.19 6.45
CA GLY A 150 14.36 2.95 6.49
C GLY A 150 14.41 2.24 7.85
N GLN A 151 13.86 2.83 8.92
CA GLN A 151 13.75 2.19 10.22
C GLN A 151 12.48 1.32 10.28
N ARG A 152 12.66 0.03 10.59
CA ARG A 152 11.56 -0.91 10.80
C ARG A 152 10.97 -0.76 12.21
N ILE A 153 9.66 -0.76 12.30
CA ILE A 153 8.87 -0.67 13.53
C ILE A 153 7.96 -1.90 13.57
N PRO A 154 8.04 -2.76 14.61
CA PRO A 154 7.11 -3.88 14.73
C PRO A 154 5.68 -3.37 14.94
N LEU A 155 4.71 -4.08 14.35
CA LEU A 155 3.28 -3.82 14.54
C LEU A 155 2.64 -5.00 15.27
N SER A 156 1.94 -4.69 16.34
CA SER A 156 1.04 -5.58 17.06
C SER A 156 -0.12 -4.72 17.54
N LEU A 157 -1.22 -4.70 16.79
CA LEU A 157 -2.34 -3.80 17.01
C LEU A 157 -3.61 -4.58 17.34
N GLY A 158 -4.29 -4.20 18.41
CA GLY A 158 -5.59 -4.71 18.84
C GLY A 158 -6.70 -3.75 18.45
N ARG A 159 -7.94 -4.25 18.34
CA ARG A 159 -9.09 -3.42 18.02
C ARG A 159 -9.43 -2.54 19.23
N TRP A 160 -9.54 -1.23 19.01
CA TRP A 160 -9.97 -0.30 20.04
C TRP A 160 -11.51 -0.28 20.14
N GLY A 161 -12.02 -0.52 21.34
CA GLY A 161 -13.45 -0.60 21.64
C GLY A 161 -14.14 0.72 22.01
N GLY A 162 -13.36 1.80 22.17
CA GLY A 162 -13.82 3.06 22.78
C GLY A 162 -13.73 3.01 24.31
N ASP A 163 -13.26 4.09 24.92
CA ASP A 163 -13.37 4.40 26.36
C ASP A 163 -14.25 5.63 26.57
#